data_AF-A0A9W9KRA1-F1
#
_entry.id   AF-A0A9W9KRA1-F1
#
_cell.length_a   1.000
_cell.length_b   1.000
_cell.length_c   1.000
_cell.angle_alpha   90.00
_cell.angle_beta   90.00
_cell.angle_gamma   90.00
#
_symmetry.space_group_name_H-M   'P 1'
#
loop_
_entity.id
_entity.type
_entity.pdbx_description
1 polymer ?
#
loop_
_entity_poly.entity_id
_entity_poly.type
_entity_poly.pdbx_seq_one_letter_code
_entity_poly.pdbx_strand_id
1 'polypeptide(L)'
;MLTGPLRPKPKPSSPSENYIRVVKLQNELPVVYHALQDPSQSVTPEIITTVNESIEKLQHELSTIKAEEKTVRAALAAFEAKPRLSDLRQSIERLKEERNALQAKLPSFQEGAVEMQPQEREKLEQDWKQWQRHTTLRRRMCQDLWGKCTEILPDNMTLQELWESLGLEGTLQ
;
A
#
# COMPACT_ATOMS: atom_id res chain seq x y z
N MET A 1 -19.14 -2.06 -53.23
CA MET A 1 -18.65 -1.38 -52.01
C MET A 1 -17.20 -0.98 -52.28
N LEU A 2 -16.98 0.18 -52.89
CA LEU A 2 -15.66 0.66 -53.30
C LEU A 2 -14.93 1.26 -52.10
N THR A 3 -13.95 0.53 -51.58
CA THR A 3 -12.95 1.02 -50.63
C THR A 3 -11.97 1.92 -51.38
N GLY A 4 -12.29 3.20 -51.52
CA GLY A 4 -11.35 4.20 -52.01
C GLY A 4 -10.22 4.44 -50.99
N PRO A 5 -8.96 4.55 -51.41
CA PRO A 5 -7.87 4.83 -50.48
C PRO A 5 -8.02 6.23 -49.88
N LEU A 6 -7.92 6.29 -48.55
CA LEU A 6 -7.83 7.50 -47.75
C LEU A 6 -6.73 8.41 -48.32
N ARG A 7 -7.12 9.57 -48.89
CA ARG A 7 -6.14 10.62 -49.22
C ARG A 7 -5.49 11.11 -47.93
N PRO A 8 -4.15 11.02 -47.79
CA PRO A 8 -3.45 11.58 -46.64
C PRO A 8 -3.53 13.11 -46.65
N LYS A 9 -3.62 13.70 -45.45
CA LYS A 9 -3.85 15.13 -45.24
C LYS A 9 -2.74 15.99 -45.86
N PRO A 10 -3.07 17.12 -46.50
CA PRO A 10 -2.11 18.20 -46.68
C PRO A 10 -2.06 19.02 -45.38
N LYS A 11 -0.90 19.12 -44.73
CA LYS A 11 -0.64 20.22 -43.78
C LYS A 11 0.76 20.82 -44.01
N PRO A 12 0.87 22.16 -44.00
CA PRO A 12 2.12 22.89 -44.24
C PRO A 12 2.82 23.28 -42.91
N SER A 13 3.94 24.00 -43.02
CA SER A 13 4.62 24.84 -41.99
C SER A 13 5.74 24.22 -41.12
N SER A 14 6.97 24.19 -41.64
CA SER A 14 8.23 24.66 -41.00
C SER A 14 9.42 24.18 -41.84
N PRO A 15 10.53 24.93 -42.00
CA PRO A 15 11.50 24.74 -43.09
C PRO A 15 12.41 23.50 -43.00
N SER A 16 12.33 22.65 -41.98
CA SER A 16 13.48 21.78 -41.63
C SER A 16 13.32 20.27 -41.80
N GLU A 17 12.15 19.71 -42.07
CA GLU A 17 12.01 18.24 -42.17
C GLU A 17 11.19 17.81 -43.39
N ASN A 18 11.83 17.92 -44.55
CA ASN A 18 11.37 17.35 -45.80
C ASN A 18 11.93 15.93 -45.96
N TYR A 19 11.14 14.89 -45.64
CA TYR A 19 11.36 13.54 -46.20
C TYR A 19 10.92 13.56 -47.67
N ILE A 20 11.65 14.30 -48.50
CA ILE A 20 11.62 14.14 -49.95
C ILE A 20 12.44 12.88 -50.23
N ARG A 21 11.87 11.88 -50.90
CA ARG A 21 12.67 10.83 -51.54
C ARG A 21 13.50 11.49 -52.63
N VAL A 22 14.67 12.00 -52.26
CA VAL A 22 15.63 12.55 -53.20
C VAL A 22 16.29 11.37 -53.89
N VAL A 23 15.88 11.08 -55.13
CA VAL A 23 16.67 10.20 -56.00
C VAL A 23 17.86 11.04 -56.46
N LYS A 24 19.05 10.78 -55.91
CA LYS A 24 20.29 11.39 -56.40
C LYS A 24 20.57 10.85 -57.80
N LEU A 25 20.48 11.71 -58.81
CA LEU A 25 21.09 11.48 -60.11
C LEU A 25 22.50 12.08 -60.08
N GLN A 26 23.45 11.32 -60.61
CA GLN A 26 24.85 11.69 -60.65
C GLN A 26 24.99 12.82 -61.69
N ASN A 27 25.19 14.04 -61.18
CA ASN A 27 25.22 15.34 -61.86
C ASN A 27 23.83 15.98 -62.03
N GLU A 28 23.69 17.18 -61.44
CA GLU A 28 22.58 18.16 -61.53
C GLU A 28 21.58 18.15 -60.35
N LEU A 29 21.05 19.34 -60.02
CA LEU A 29 20.33 19.71 -58.78
C LEU A 29 19.13 18.78 -58.43
N PRO A 30 18.78 18.60 -57.14
CA PRO A 30 17.71 17.71 -56.72
C PRO A 30 16.33 18.16 -57.27
N VAL A 31 15.66 17.26 -58.00
CA VAL A 31 14.31 17.47 -58.52
C VAL A 31 13.28 17.25 -57.41
N VAL A 32 12.52 18.29 -57.08
CA VAL A 32 11.42 18.24 -56.12
C VAL A 32 10.10 18.10 -56.88
N TYR A 33 9.38 17.00 -56.68
CA TYR A 33 8.06 16.79 -57.26
C TYR A 33 6.98 17.34 -56.34
N HIS A 34 6.14 18.24 -56.85
CA HIS A 34 4.92 18.71 -56.20
C HIS A 34 3.68 18.16 -56.92
N ALA A 35 2.64 17.82 -56.17
CA ALA A 35 1.35 17.49 -56.76
C ALA A 35 0.80 18.73 -57.49
N LEU A 36 0.34 18.55 -58.73
CA LEU A 36 -0.30 19.61 -59.50
C LEU A 36 -1.61 20.02 -58.81
N GLN A 37 -1.67 21.26 -58.31
CA GLN A 37 -2.92 21.85 -57.82
C GLN A 37 -3.61 22.55 -58.98
N ASP A 38 -4.85 22.15 -59.25
CA ASP A 38 -5.66 22.75 -60.32
C ASP A 38 -6.24 24.09 -59.84
N PRO A 39 -5.87 25.24 -60.44
CA PRO A 39 -6.36 26.55 -60.03
C PRO A 39 -7.85 26.75 -60.32
N SER A 40 -8.45 25.92 -61.19
CA SER A 40 -9.90 25.94 -61.43
C SER A 40 -10.71 25.35 -60.27
N GLN A 41 -10.06 24.66 -59.34
CA GLN A 41 -10.63 24.24 -58.05
C GLN A 41 -10.44 25.29 -56.94
N SER A 42 -10.10 26.52 -57.31
CA SER A 42 -10.09 27.69 -56.42
C SER A 42 -11.45 27.89 -55.78
N VAL A 43 -11.56 27.57 -54.49
CA VAL A 43 -12.79 27.73 -53.71
C VAL A 43 -13.00 29.20 -53.37
N THR A 44 -14.21 29.73 -53.53
CA THR A 44 -14.57 31.10 -53.14
C THR A 44 -14.39 31.31 -51.62
N PRO A 45 -14.01 32.51 -51.17
CA PRO A 45 -13.74 32.78 -49.75
C PRO A 45 -14.96 32.49 -48.86
N GLU A 46 -16.17 32.69 -49.37
CA GLU A 46 -17.44 32.37 -48.68
C GLU A 46 -17.61 30.87 -48.38
N ILE A 47 -17.15 30.00 -49.28
CA ILE A 47 -17.19 28.55 -49.05
C ILE A 47 -16.13 28.16 -48.02
N ILE A 48 -14.98 28.83 -48.00
CA ILE A 48 -13.94 28.61 -46.99
C ILE A 48 -14.44 29.05 -45.60
N THR A 49 -15.10 30.20 -45.49
CA THR A 49 -15.66 30.67 -44.21
C THR A 49 -16.76 29.74 -43.71
N THR A 50 -17.70 29.32 -44.56
CA THR A 50 -18.77 28.38 -44.17
C THR A 50 -18.22 27.02 -43.74
N VAL A 51 -17.20 26.50 -44.42
CA VAL A 51 -16.51 25.27 -44.01
C VAL A 51 -15.79 25.47 -42.67
N ASN A 52 -15.10 26.59 -42.45
CA ASN A 52 -14.45 26.87 -41.17
C ASN A 52 -15.45 26.96 -40.02
N GLU A 53 -16.59 27.65 -40.22
CA GLU A 53 -17.67 27.70 -39.22
C GLU A 53 -18.22 26.30 -38.91
N SER A 54 -18.36 25.44 -39.92
CA SER A 54 -18.79 24.05 -39.70
C SER A 54 -17.76 23.23 -38.93
N ILE A 55 -16.46 23.45 -39.19
CA ILE A 55 -15.36 22.80 -38.47
C ILE A 55 -15.37 23.24 -37.00
N GLU A 56 -15.53 24.53 -36.74
CA GLU A 56 -15.59 25.06 -35.37
C GLU A 56 -16.78 24.51 -34.59
N LYS A 57 -17.98 24.48 -35.21
CA LYS A 57 -19.18 23.87 -34.61
C LYS A 57 -18.96 22.40 -34.26
N LEU A 58 -18.47 21.61 -35.22
CA LEU A 58 -18.20 20.18 -35.00
C LEU A 58 -17.11 19.95 -33.95
N GLN A 59 -16.07 20.78 -33.91
CA GLN A 59 -15.03 20.70 -32.87
C GLN A 59 -15.59 21.02 -31.49
N HIS A 60 -16.45 22.04 -31.39
CA HIS A 60 -17.13 22.38 -30.16
C HIS A 60 -18.04 21.22 -29.70
N GLU A 61 -18.90 20.70 -30.56
CA GLU A 61 -19.76 19.55 -30.26
C GLU A 61 -18.96 18.32 -29.82
N LEU A 62 -17.85 18.00 -30.52
CA LEU A 62 -16.96 16.92 -30.12
C LEU A 62 -16.33 17.15 -28.75
N SER A 63 -15.97 18.40 -28.42
CA SER A 63 -15.41 18.73 -27.12
C SER A 63 -16.44 18.54 -26.00
N THR A 64 -17.68 18.96 -26.23
CA THR A 64 -18.80 18.80 -25.29
C THR A 64 -19.11 17.33 -25.06
N ILE A 65 -19.29 16.55 -26.12
CA ILE A 65 -19.60 15.11 -26.02
C ILE A 65 -18.49 14.36 -25.30
N LYS A 66 -17.22 14.69 -25.55
CA LYS A 66 -16.10 14.07 -24.83
C LYS A 66 -16.09 14.43 -23.35
N ALA A 67 -16.46 15.66 -22.99
CA ALA A 67 -16.58 16.06 -21.60
C ALA A 67 -17.71 15.28 -20.91
N GLU A 68 -18.86 15.14 -21.55
CA GLU A 68 -20.00 14.36 -21.05
C GLU A 68 -19.68 12.86 -20.94
N GLU A 69 -18.99 12.29 -21.92
CA GLU A 69 -18.52 10.90 -21.87
C GLU A 69 -17.63 10.67 -20.64
N LYS A 70 -16.72 11.61 -20.36
CA LYS A 70 -15.83 11.54 -19.21
C LYS A 70 -16.61 11.62 -17.90
N THR A 71 -17.60 12.50 -17.79
CA THR A 71 -18.41 12.62 -16.56
C THR A 71 -19.27 11.38 -16.33
N VAL A 72 -19.93 10.86 -17.37
CA VAL A 72 -20.75 9.64 -17.29
C VAL A 72 -19.88 8.42 -16.95
N ARG A 73 -18.69 8.29 -17.56
CA ARG A 73 -17.75 7.20 -17.23
C ARG A 73 -17.29 7.29 -15.78
N ALA A 74 -17.01 8.49 -15.27
CA ALA A 74 -16.65 8.68 -13.87
C ALA A 74 -17.81 8.33 -12.91
N ALA A 75 -19.04 8.71 -13.26
CA ALA A 75 -20.23 8.36 -12.48
C ALA A 75 -20.49 6.84 -12.48
N LEU A 76 -20.29 6.17 -13.61
CA LEU A 76 -20.41 4.72 -13.71
C LEU A 76 -19.37 4.02 -12.84
N ALA A 77 -18.09 4.43 -12.91
CA ALA A 77 -17.04 3.87 -12.07
C ALA A 77 -17.33 4.07 -10.56
N ALA A 78 -17.88 5.24 -10.18
CA ALA A 78 -18.28 5.52 -8.81
C ALA A 78 -19.50 4.68 -8.36
N PHE A 79 -20.38 4.29 -9.29
CA PHE A 79 -21.50 3.40 -9.01
C PHE A 79 -21.03 1.94 -8.87
N GLU A 80 -20.16 1.46 -9.76
CA GLU A 80 -19.59 0.11 -9.73
C GLU A 80 -18.68 -0.12 -8.51
N ALA A 81 -18.01 0.93 -8.02
CA ALA A 81 -17.24 0.86 -6.78
C ALA A 81 -18.11 0.60 -5.53
N LYS A 82 -19.44 0.83 -5.61
CA LYS A 82 -20.35 0.53 -4.50
C LYS A 82 -20.69 -0.96 -4.52
N PRO A 83 -20.51 -1.68 -3.38
CA PRO A 83 -20.88 -3.08 -3.31
C PRO A 83 -22.39 -3.25 -3.51
N ARG A 84 -22.79 -4.36 -4.13
CA ARG A 84 -24.21 -4.64 -4.35
C ARG A 84 -24.89 -4.89 -3.00
N LEU A 85 -26.19 -4.60 -2.95
CA LEU A 85 -26.97 -4.78 -1.72
C LEU A 85 -26.98 -6.25 -1.25
N SER A 86 -26.96 -7.21 -2.17
CA SER A 86 -26.81 -8.64 -1.87
C SER A 86 -25.51 -8.93 -1.12
N ASP A 87 -24.40 -8.40 -1.62
CA ASP A 87 -23.06 -8.66 -1.12
C ASP A 87 -22.86 -7.99 0.24
N LEU A 88 -23.46 -6.81 0.42
CA LEU A 88 -23.49 -6.12 1.71
C LEU A 88 -24.28 -6.92 2.76
N ARG A 89 -25.44 -7.47 2.38
CA ARG A 89 -26.24 -8.32 3.30
C ARG A 89 -25.48 -9.56 3.72
N GLN A 90 -24.86 -10.26 2.78
CA GLN A 90 -24.03 -11.43 3.07
C GLN A 90 -22.84 -11.08 3.98
N SER A 91 -22.20 -9.93 3.73
CA SER A 91 -21.10 -9.44 4.57
C SER A 91 -21.56 -9.13 5.99
N ILE A 92 -22.74 -8.51 6.14
CA ILE A 92 -23.33 -8.21 7.45
C ILE A 92 -23.65 -9.50 8.21
N GLU A 93 -24.23 -10.51 7.54
CA GLU A 93 -24.54 -11.80 8.15
C GLU A 93 -23.25 -12.49 8.62
N ARG A 94 -22.25 -12.58 7.75
CA ARG A 94 -20.93 -13.12 8.10
C ARG A 94 -20.29 -12.40 9.29
N LEU A 95 -20.29 -11.07 9.29
CA LEU A 95 -19.72 -10.28 10.40
C LEU A 95 -20.50 -10.49 11.71
N LYS A 96 -21.82 -10.67 11.64
CA LYS A 96 -22.64 -11.01 12.82
C LYS A 96 -22.27 -12.38 13.37
N GLU A 97 -22.10 -13.37 12.50
CA GLU A 97 -21.67 -14.71 12.88
C GLU A 97 -20.28 -14.70 13.51
N GLU A 98 -19.31 -14.02 12.89
CA GLU A 98 -17.96 -13.86 13.43
C GLU A 98 -17.98 -13.16 14.80
N ARG A 99 -18.75 -12.08 14.95
CA ARG A 99 -18.92 -11.39 16.24
C ARG A 99 -19.51 -12.31 17.28
N ASN A 100 -20.55 -13.06 16.96
CA ASN A 100 -21.19 -13.99 17.89
C ASN A 100 -20.21 -15.11 18.30
N ALA A 101 -19.44 -15.64 17.36
CA ALA A 101 -18.44 -16.67 17.63
C ALA A 101 -17.31 -16.15 18.54
N LEU A 102 -16.84 -14.91 18.33
CA LEU A 102 -15.85 -14.28 19.20
C LEU A 102 -16.43 -14.00 20.59
N GLN A 103 -17.66 -13.51 20.66
CA GLN A 103 -18.34 -13.23 21.93
C GLN A 103 -18.60 -14.49 22.75
N ALA A 104 -18.88 -15.63 22.09
CA ALA A 104 -19.01 -16.93 22.75
C ALA A 104 -17.68 -17.47 23.30
N LYS A 105 -16.54 -17.08 22.71
CA LYS A 105 -15.20 -17.44 23.19
C LYS A 105 -14.69 -16.53 24.30
N LEU A 106 -15.20 -15.30 24.40
CA LEU A 106 -14.77 -14.32 25.40
C LEU A 106 -14.79 -14.83 26.85
N PRO A 107 -15.81 -15.58 27.32
CA PRO A 107 -15.84 -16.13 28.67
C PRO A 107 -14.66 -17.07 28.97
N SER A 108 -14.25 -17.90 27.99
CA SER A 108 -13.09 -18.81 28.14
C SER A 108 -11.76 -18.08 28.32
N PHE A 109 -11.66 -16.82 27.87
CA PHE A 109 -10.51 -15.97 28.13
C PHE A 109 -10.64 -15.19 29.44
N GLN A 110 -11.86 -14.99 29.95
CA GLN A 110 -12.14 -14.26 31.19
C GLN A 110 -12.09 -15.17 32.42
N GLU A 111 -12.33 -16.47 32.28
CA GLU A 111 -12.10 -17.48 33.32
C GLU A 111 -10.59 -17.59 33.62
N GLY A 112 -10.09 -16.67 34.46
CA GLY A 112 -8.68 -16.61 34.90
C GLY A 112 -7.94 -15.34 34.50
N ALA A 113 -8.51 -14.50 33.63
CA ALA A 113 -7.91 -13.20 33.32
C ALA A 113 -8.38 -12.14 34.31
N VAL A 114 -7.43 -11.61 35.10
CA VAL A 114 -7.67 -10.38 35.87
C VAL A 114 -7.62 -9.21 34.90
N GLU A 115 -8.76 -8.53 34.74
CA GLU A 115 -8.83 -7.28 34.01
C GLU A 115 -8.05 -6.23 34.81
N MET A 116 -6.84 -5.92 34.35
CA MET A 116 -5.95 -4.94 34.98
C MET A 116 -5.73 -3.79 34.02
N GLN A 117 -5.70 -2.57 34.55
CA GLN A 117 -5.37 -1.40 33.75
C GLN A 117 -3.92 -1.50 33.25
N PRO A 118 -3.61 -0.99 32.04
CA PRO A 118 -2.26 -1.04 31.49
C PRO A 118 -1.19 -0.49 32.45
N GLN A 119 -1.53 0.58 33.16
CA GLN A 119 -0.64 1.22 34.14
C GLN A 119 -0.39 0.34 35.38
N GLU A 120 -1.38 -0.42 35.83
CA GLU A 120 -1.23 -1.35 36.96
C GLU A 120 -0.38 -2.55 36.57
N ARG A 121 -0.52 -3.04 35.33
CA ARG A 121 0.32 -4.11 34.77
C ARG A 121 1.78 -3.69 34.70
N GLU A 122 2.04 -2.45 34.25
CA GLU A 122 3.40 -1.93 34.16
C GLU A 122 4.05 -1.82 35.55
N LYS A 123 3.33 -1.31 36.55
CA LYS A 123 3.82 -1.26 37.94
C LYS A 123 4.12 -2.66 38.48
N LEU A 124 3.19 -3.61 38.30
CA LEU A 124 3.39 -4.99 38.74
C LEU A 124 4.63 -5.62 38.11
N GLU A 125 4.86 -5.38 36.83
CA GLU A 125 6.04 -5.88 36.11
C GLU A 125 7.35 -5.25 36.64
N GLN A 126 7.32 -3.97 37.00
CA GLN A 126 8.46 -3.28 37.61
C GLN A 126 8.76 -3.86 39.00
N ASP A 127 7.75 -4.03 39.84
CA ASP A 127 7.87 -4.61 41.18
C ASP A 127 8.39 -6.05 41.09
N TRP A 128 7.83 -6.85 40.17
CA TRP A 128 8.29 -8.22 39.92
C TRP A 128 9.78 -8.27 39.57
N LYS A 129 10.24 -7.42 38.63
CA LYS A 129 11.64 -7.30 38.26
C LYS A 129 12.53 -6.89 39.43
N GLN A 130 12.05 -5.96 40.26
CA GLN A 130 12.78 -5.54 41.46
C GLN A 130 12.95 -6.70 42.44
N TRP A 131 11.87 -7.42 42.76
CA TRP A 131 11.93 -8.58 43.65
C TRP A 131 12.78 -9.72 43.09
N GLN A 132 12.73 -9.97 41.78
CA GLN A 132 13.58 -10.95 41.12
C GLN A 132 15.07 -10.60 41.28
N ARG A 133 15.44 -9.32 41.10
CA ARG A 133 16.81 -8.83 41.35
C ARG A 133 17.22 -9.03 42.81
N HIS A 134 16.35 -8.69 43.76
CA HIS A 134 16.63 -8.91 45.18
C HIS A 134 16.83 -10.38 45.52
N THR A 135 15.98 -11.27 45.01
CA THR A 135 16.13 -12.72 45.22
C THR A 135 17.45 -13.23 44.65
N THR A 136 17.82 -12.79 43.45
CA THR A 136 19.08 -13.19 42.81
C THR A 136 20.29 -12.69 43.60
N LEU A 137 20.27 -11.43 44.04
CA LEU A 137 21.34 -10.84 44.83
C LEU A 137 21.47 -11.52 46.20
N ARG A 138 20.36 -11.75 46.90
CA ARG A 138 20.34 -12.44 48.20
C ARG A 138 20.82 -13.87 48.08
N ARG A 139 20.44 -14.59 47.03
CA ARG A 139 20.94 -15.94 46.75
C ARG A 139 22.46 -15.92 46.59
N ARG A 140 23.00 -15.00 45.78
CA ARG A 140 24.44 -14.87 45.60
C ARG A 140 25.16 -14.56 46.90
N MET A 141 24.66 -13.60 47.69
CA MET A 141 25.23 -13.27 49.00
C MET A 141 25.23 -14.47 49.96
N CYS A 142 24.14 -15.24 49.97
CA CYS A 142 24.04 -16.45 50.78
C CYS A 142 25.05 -17.51 50.33
N GLN A 143 25.18 -17.74 49.03
CA GLN A 143 26.18 -18.67 48.47
C GLN A 143 27.62 -18.22 48.77
N ASP A 144 27.93 -16.93 48.59
CA ASP A 144 29.25 -16.36 48.88
C ASP A 144 29.61 -16.48 50.37
N LEU A 145 28.64 -16.20 51.25
CA LEU A 145 28.82 -16.35 52.71
C LEU A 145 28.97 -17.82 53.09
N TRP A 146 28.12 -18.69 52.53
CA TRP A 146 28.16 -20.13 52.77
C TRP A 146 29.51 -20.70 52.36
N GLY A 147 30.03 -20.37 51.17
CA GLY A 147 31.36 -20.78 50.73
C GLY A 147 32.44 -20.48 51.77
N LYS A 148 32.47 -19.25 52.29
CA LYS A 148 33.43 -18.84 53.34
C LYS A 148 33.25 -19.61 54.65
N CYS A 149 32.02 -19.88 55.06
CA CYS A 149 31.76 -20.68 56.27
C CYS A 149 32.26 -22.12 56.12
N THR A 150 32.11 -22.69 54.93
CA THR A 150 32.48 -24.08 54.64
C THR A 150 33.98 -24.29 54.42
N GLU A 151 34.72 -23.25 54.00
CA GLU A 151 36.18 -23.30 53.88
C GLU A 151 36.90 -23.50 55.22
N ILE A 152 36.29 -23.10 56.34
CA ILE A 152 36.87 -23.13 57.69
C ILE A 152 36.15 -24.18 58.56
N LEU A 153 35.60 -25.22 57.94
CA LEU A 153 34.83 -26.22 58.67
C LEU A 153 35.76 -27.13 59.49
N PRO A 154 35.50 -27.32 60.80
CA PRO A 154 36.20 -28.31 61.60
C PRO A 154 35.97 -29.74 61.10
N ASP A 155 36.98 -30.61 61.19
CA ASP A 155 36.92 -32.01 60.70
C ASP A 155 35.79 -32.85 61.32
N ASN A 156 35.21 -32.41 62.44
CA ASN A 156 34.16 -33.10 63.18
C ASN A 156 32.73 -32.61 62.87
N MET A 157 32.53 -31.75 61.86
CA MET A 157 31.22 -31.19 61.52
C MET A 157 30.93 -31.35 60.02
N THR A 158 29.69 -31.73 59.68
CA THR A 158 29.26 -31.81 58.28
C THR A 158 28.57 -30.51 57.82
N LEU A 159 28.56 -30.29 56.50
CA LEU A 159 27.90 -29.12 55.89
C LEU A 159 26.41 -29.04 56.22
N GLN A 160 25.74 -30.19 56.26
CA GLN A 160 24.31 -30.28 56.54
C GLN A 160 23.99 -29.96 58.00
N GLU A 161 24.78 -30.49 58.94
CA GLU A 161 24.64 -30.15 60.37
C GLU A 161 24.86 -28.66 60.62
N LEU A 162 25.80 -28.04 59.90
CA LEU A 162 26.01 -26.58 59.98
C LEU A 162 24.80 -25.82 59.45
N TRP A 163 24.24 -26.23 58.30
CA TRP A 163 23.07 -25.60 57.69
C TRP A 163 21.84 -25.68 58.61
N GLU A 164 21.59 -26.85 59.20
CA GLU A 164 20.52 -27.05 60.18
C GLU A 164 20.77 -26.28 61.48
N SER A 165 22.02 -26.21 61.98
CA SER A 165 22.36 -25.47 63.20
C SER A 165 22.15 -23.95 63.07
N LEU A 166 22.28 -23.41 61.85
CA LEU A 166 22.00 -22.01 61.53
C LEU A 166 20.51 -21.73 61.30
N GLY A 167 19.65 -22.77 61.38
CA GLY A 167 18.22 -22.66 61.15
C GLY A 167 17.84 -22.32 59.71
N LEU A 168 18.68 -22.71 58.74
CA LEU A 168 18.42 -22.46 57.33
C LEU A 168 17.56 -23.57 56.74
N GLU A 169 16.45 -23.18 56.11
CA GLU A 169 15.50 -24.10 55.47
C GLU A 169 15.62 -24.04 53.95
N GLY A 170 15.41 -25.19 53.29
CA GLY A 170 15.46 -25.33 51.83
C GLY A 170 16.74 -25.99 51.32
N THR A 171 16.72 -26.39 50.05
CA THR A 171 17.87 -27.03 49.39
C THR A 171 18.90 -26.00 48.98
N LEU A 172 20.17 -26.23 49.36
CA LEU A 172 21.33 -25.61 48.73
C LEU A 172 21.32 -26.01 47.25
N GLN A 173 20.89 -25.10 46.38
CA GLN A 173 21.03 -25.21 44.92
C GLN A 173 22.23 -24.39 44.43
#